data_AF-A0AAV0XIY8-F1
#
_entry.id   AF-A0AAV0XIY8-F1
#
_cell.length_a   1.000
_cell.length_b   1.000
_cell.length_c   1.000
_cell.angle_alpha   90.00
_cell.angle_beta   90.00
_cell.angle_gamma   90.00
#
_symmetry.space_group_name_H-M   'P 1'
#
loop_
_entity.id
_entity.type
_entity.pdbx_description
1 polymer ?
#
loop_
_entity_poly.entity_id
_entity_poly.type
_entity_poly.pdbx_seq_one_letter_code
_entity_poly.pdbx_strand_id
1 'polypeptide(L)'
;MFNPPLKIPEYAPVYELLKILSILPVSTATAVRSFSTLRRLKNYLRNITSESRLVGLAMLSIHRDVDITDDMVLDKFSNSGKARRLKLTI
;
A
#
# COMPACT_ATOMS: atom_id res chain seq x y z
N MET A 1 -29.79 29.18 -37.00
CA MET A 1 -28.45 28.87 -36.45
C MET A 1 -28.65 27.79 -35.40
N PHE A 2 -28.66 26.53 -35.86
CA PHE A 2 -28.94 25.36 -35.02
C PHE A 2 -27.72 25.09 -34.15
N ASN A 3 -27.87 25.23 -32.83
CA ASN A 3 -26.87 24.78 -31.88
C ASN A 3 -26.87 23.23 -31.89
N PRO A 4 -25.76 22.54 -32.22
CA PRO A 4 -25.76 21.09 -32.25
C PRO A 4 -25.97 20.54 -30.83
N PRO A 5 -26.71 19.44 -30.64
CA PRO A 5 -26.94 18.89 -29.31
C PRO A 5 -25.59 18.44 -28.72
N LEU A 6 -25.43 18.68 -27.42
CA LEU A 6 -24.33 18.18 -26.60
C LEU A 6 -24.09 16.70 -26.94
N LYS A 7 -22.96 16.40 -27.61
CA LYS A 7 -22.51 15.02 -27.83
C LYS A 7 -22.16 14.43 -26.47
N ILE A 8 -23.15 13.81 -25.82
CA ILE A 8 -22.89 12.85 -24.75
C ILE A 8 -22.06 11.76 -25.42
N PRO A 9 -20.80 11.51 -25.01
CA PRO A 9 -19.97 10.54 -25.71
C PRO A 9 -20.68 9.19 -25.63
N GLU A 10 -21.06 8.68 -26.80
CA GLU A 10 -21.79 7.44 -27.06
C GLU A 10 -21.07 6.18 -26.53
N TYR A 11 -19.92 6.37 -25.88
CA TYR A 11 -19.01 5.37 -25.34
C TYR A 11 -18.64 5.63 -23.87
N ALA A 12 -19.38 6.46 -23.11
CA ALA A 12 -19.07 6.73 -21.70
C ALA A 12 -18.73 5.48 -20.84
N PRO A 13 -19.43 4.32 -20.99
CA PRO A 13 -19.06 3.09 -20.27
C PRO A 13 -17.73 2.49 -20.73
N VAL A 14 -17.42 2.59 -22.02
CA VAL A 14 -16.16 2.10 -22.62
C VAL A 14 -14.99 2.93 -22.13
N TYR A 15 -15.19 4.25 -22.00
CA TYR A 15 -14.18 5.16 -21.45
C TYR A 15 -13.87 4.89 -19.98
N GLU A 16 -14.90 4.65 -19.16
CA GLU A 16 -14.75 4.22 -17.77
C GLU A 16 -14.02 2.86 -17.70
N LEU A 17 -14.40 1.89 -18.54
CA LEU A 17 -13.71 0.59 -18.60
C LEU A 17 -12.23 0.71 -18.98
N LEU A 18 -11.90 1.55 -19.96
CA LEU A 18 -10.52 1.79 -20.37
C LEU A 18 -9.70 2.47 -19.27
N LYS A 19 -10.30 3.39 -18.52
CA LYS A 19 -9.65 3.97 -17.33
C LYS A 19 -9.38 2.90 -16.28
N ILE A 20 -10.37 2.08 -15.94
CA ILE A 20 -10.20 1.01 -14.96
C ILE A 20 -9.12 0.03 -15.43
N LEU A 21 -9.14 -0.37 -16.70
CA LEU A 21 -8.13 -1.26 -17.30
C LEU A 21 -6.72 -0.65 -17.29
N SER A 22 -6.62 0.67 -17.44
CA SER A 22 -5.34 1.39 -17.38
C SER A 22 -4.76 1.49 -15.96
N ILE A 23 -5.61 1.40 -14.92
CA ILE A 23 -5.19 1.45 -13.51
C ILE A 23 -4.94 0.04 -12.99
N LEU A 24 -5.68 -0.95 -13.50
CA LEU A 24 -5.41 -2.35 -13.23
C LEU A 24 -4.01 -2.69 -13.76
N PRO A 25 -3.11 -3.23 -12.91
CA PRO A 25 -1.82 -3.66 -13.38
C PRO A 25 -2.04 -4.80 -14.38
N VAL A 26 -1.92 -4.49 -15.68
CA VAL A 26 -1.97 -5.47 -16.78
C VAL A 26 -0.90 -6.56 -16.60
N SER A 27 0.12 -6.28 -15.78
CA SER A 27 1.20 -7.19 -15.45
C SER A 27 1.03 -7.79 -14.06
N THR A 28 0.76 -9.11 -14.03
CA THR A 28 0.95 -9.94 -12.83
C THR A 28 2.38 -9.85 -12.29
N ALA A 29 3.36 -9.41 -13.09
CA ALA A 29 4.75 -9.27 -12.66
C ALA A 29 4.93 -8.24 -11.54
N THR A 30 4.11 -7.18 -11.48
CA THR A 30 4.17 -6.20 -10.37
C THR A 30 3.74 -6.86 -9.06
N ALA A 31 2.63 -7.62 -9.07
CA ALA A 31 2.19 -8.38 -7.91
C ALA A 31 3.20 -9.47 -7.53
N VAL A 32 3.74 -10.22 -8.50
CA VAL A 32 4.77 -11.25 -8.28
C VAL A 32 6.06 -10.63 -7.71
N ARG A 33 6.47 -9.45 -8.18
CA ARG A 33 7.60 -8.68 -7.62
C ARG A 33 7.31 -8.27 -6.17
N SER A 34 6.11 -7.78 -5.87
CA SER A 34 5.70 -7.42 -4.51
C SER A 34 5.66 -8.65 -3.58
N PHE A 35 5.14 -9.79 -4.01
CA PHE A 35 5.18 -11.03 -3.21
C PHE A 35 6.60 -11.56 -3.03
N SER A 36 7.46 -11.44 -4.05
CA SER A 36 8.86 -11.84 -3.96
C SER A 36 9.64 -10.98 -2.96
N THR A 37 9.44 -9.65 -3.02
CA THR A 37 10.05 -8.72 -2.04
C THR A 37 9.50 -8.96 -0.64
N LEU A 38 8.19 -9.23 -0.48
CA LEU A 38 7.59 -9.60 0.80
C LEU A 38 8.14 -10.92 1.35
N ARG A 39 8.33 -11.92 0.51
CA ARG A 39 8.94 -13.21 0.87
C ARG A 39 10.40 -13.02 1.29
N ARG A 40 11.15 -12.16 0.59
CA ARG A 40 12.51 -11.76 0.99
C ARG A 40 12.51 -11.05 2.34
N LEU A 41 11.59 -10.11 2.58
CA LEU A 41 11.45 -9.41 3.86
C LEU A 41 11.17 -10.39 5.00
N LYS A 42 10.23 -11.33 4.80
CA LYS A 42 9.89 -12.39 5.77
C LYS A 42 11.07 -13.31 6.07
N ASN A 43 11.80 -13.75 5.03
CA ASN A 43 12.96 -14.62 5.18
C ASN A 43 14.18 -13.92 5.80
N TYR A 44 14.45 -12.67 5.41
CA TYR A 44 15.56 -11.87 5.93
C TYR A 44 15.44 -11.67 7.44
N LEU A 45 14.23 -11.38 7.92
CA LEU A 45 13.94 -11.22 9.34
C LEU A 45 13.74 -12.56 10.09
N ARG A 46 13.83 -13.72 9.41
CA ARG A 46 13.60 -15.08 9.95
C ARG A 46 12.45 -15.17 10.96
N ASN A 47 11.33 -14.51 10.67
CA ASN A 47 10.28 -14.35 11.67
C ASN A 47 9.04 -15.19 11.32
N ILE A 48 8.56 -16.01 12.27
CA ILE A 48 7.20 -16.53 12.24
C ILE A 48 6.30 -15.37 12.68
N THR A 49 5.77 -14.64 11.70
CA THR A 49 4.98 -13.42 11.91
C THR A 49 3.58 -13.58 11.34
N SER A 50 2.59 -13.02 12.02
CA SER A 50 1.20 -12.96 11.55
C SER A 50 1.07 -12.05 10.33
N GLU A 51 0.05 -12.29 9.50
CA GLU A 51 -0.20 -11.49 8.29
C GLU A 51 -0.26 -9.99 8.58
N SER A 52 -0.95 -9.59 9.65
CA SER A 52 -1.06 -8.19 10.09
C SER A 52 0.31 -7.52 10.32
N ARG A 53 1.27 -8.22 10.92
CA ARG A 53 2.62 -7.70 11.14
C ARG A 53 3.44 -7.65 9.85
N LEU A 54 3.23 -8.62 8.96
CA LEU A 54 3.91 -8.65 7.67
C LEU A 54 3.46 -7.50 6.78
N VAL A 55 2.16 -7.19 6.77
CA VAL A 55 1.58 -6.05 6.04
C VAL A 55 2.12 -4.73 6.59
N GLY A 56 2.16 -4.55 7.91
CA GLY A 56 2.75 -3.35 8.52
C GLY A 56 4.23 -3.16 8.16
N LEU A 57 5.02 -4.23 8.16
CA LEU A 57 6.43 -4.18 7.73
C LEU A 57 6.57 -3.89 6.22
N ALA A 58 5.68 -4.43 5.39
CA ALA A 58 5.65 -4.14 3.96
C ALA A 58 5.38 -2.65 3.72
N MET A 59 4.40 -2.09 4.43
CA MET A 59 4.06 -0.67 4.36
C MET A 59 5.25 0.21 4.75
N LEU A 60 5.94 -0.12 5.86
CA LEU A 60 7.19 0.54 6.28
C LEU A 60 8.31 0.41 5.24
N SER A 61 8.41 -0.75 4.56
CA SER A 61 9.45 -0.96 3.55
C SER A 61 9.20 -0.17 2.26
N ILE A 62 7.93 0.06 1.90
CA ILE A 62 7.50 0.82 0.73
C ILE A 62 7.57 2.32 1.02
N HIS A 63 7.13 2.77 2.19
CA HIS A 63 7.11 4.17 2.61
C HIS A 63 8.35 4.50 3.43
N ARG A 64 9.54 4.32 2.83
CA ARG A 64 10.81 4.61 3.49
C ARG A 64 11.09 6.11 3.64
N ASP A 65 10.36 6.93 2.89
CA ASP A 65 10.48 8.39 2.86
C ASP A 65 9.73 9.09 4.00
N VAL A 66 9.11 8.32 4.91
CA VAL A 66 8.51 8.87 6.12
C VAL A 66 9.64 9.06 7.13
N ASP A 67 9.99 10.32 7.40
CA ASP A 67 10.91 10.66 8.50
C ASP A 67 10.24 10.32 9.83
N ILE A 68 10.74 9.27 10.47
CA ILE A 68 10.31 8.89 11.81
C ILE A 68 11.35 9.45 12.78
N THR A 69 11.07 10.60 13.39
CA THR A 69 11.94 11.21 14.41
C THR A 69 12.09 10.27 15.61
N ASP A 70 13.34 10.02 16.03
CA ASP A 70 13.65 9.10 17.14
C ASP A 70 12.88 9.45 18.43
N ASP A 71 12.69 10.74 18.69
CA ASP A 71 11.94 11.25 19.85
C ASP A 71 10.48 10.77 19.86
N MET A 72 9.84 10.70 18.69
CA MET A 72 8.46 10.20 18.57
C MET A 72 8.37 8.70 18.82
N VAL A 73 9.39 7.94 18.41
CA VAL A 73 9.47 6.50 18.67
C VAL A 73 9.70 6.25 20.16
N LEU A 74 10.59 7.02 20.77
CA LEU A 74 10.93 6.92 22.18
C LEU A 74 9.74 7.29 23.07
N ASP A 75 9.01 8.36 22.74
CA ASP A 75 7.81 8.76 23.47
C ASP A 75 6.69 7.71 23.32
N LYS A 76 6.43 7.21 22.10
CA LYS A 76 5.46 6.11 21.91
C LYS A 76 5.87 4.85 22.66
N PHE A 77 7.16 4.50 22.68
CA PHE A 77 7.65 3.33 23.39
C PHE A 77 7.53 3.49 24.90
N SER A 78 7.90 4.65 25.43
CA SER A 78 7.76 4.99 26.85
C SER A 78 6.29 4.96 27.30
N ASN A 79 5.39 5.48 26.46
CA ASN A 79 3.94 5.50 26.71
C ASN A 79 3.25 4.14 26.49
N SER A 80 3.96 3.13 25.94
CA SER A 80 3.39 1.79 25.70
C SER A 80 3.46 0.84 26.91
N GLY A 81 4.02 1.29 28.03
CA GLY A 81 4.11 0.54 29.29
C GLY A 81 5.02 -0.69 29.21
N LYS A 82 4.94 -1.60 30.19
CA LYS A 82 5.77 -2.84 30.29
C LYS A 82 5.65 -3.80 29.09
N ALA A 83 4.78 -3.52 28.12
CA ALA A 83 4.69 -4.28 26.89
C ALA A 83 5.81 -3.85 25.93
N ARG A 84 6.86 -4.65 25.82
CA ARG A 84 7.95 -4.52 24.81
C ARG A 84 7.47 -4.62 23.34
N ARG A 85 6.15 -4.60 23.10
CA ARG A 85 5.49 -4.75 21.79
C ARG A 85 4.50 -3.62 21.60
N LEU A 86 4.91 -2.63 20.83
CA LEU A 86 4.03 -1.59 20.32
C LEU A 86 2.95 -2.22 19.43
N LYS A 87 1.68 -2.13 19.84
CA LYS A 87 0.54 -2.35 18.96
C LYS A 87 0.33 -1.07 18.16
N LEU A 88 0.89 -1.03 16.96
CA LEU A 88 0.55 -0.02 15.96
C LEU A 88 -0.75 -0.48 15.28
N THR A 89 -1.88 0.02 15.80
CA THR A 89 -3.14 0.00 15.06
C THR A 89 -3.09 1.16 14.08
N ILE A 90 -3.21 0.86 12.79
CA ILE A 90 -3.32 1.81 11.69
C ILE A 90 -4.79 1.85 11.30
#